data_AF-A0A2P6TPU6-F1
#
_entry.id   AF-A0A2P6TPU6-F1
#
_cell.length_a   1.000
_cell.length_b   1.000
_cell.length_c   1.000
_cell.angle_alpha   90.00
_cell.angle_beta   90.00
_cell.angle_gamma   90.00
#
_symmetry.space_group_name_H-M   'P 1'
#
loop_
_entity.id
_entity.type
_entity.pdbx_description
1 polymer ?
#
loop_
_entity_poly.entity_id
_entity_poly.type
_entity_poly.pdbx_seq_one_letter_code
_entity_poly.pdbx_strand_id
1 'polypeptide(L)'
;MAAPAAQLEASTRTLSSLISLRGFTQQSWAAQAATPSAAAQAPAAAAAAAAASPPAPWTPTRELQKRKTLPKRMQHLLTTLELEREAEFSAALQRPDFGPGDVIELKLAVPENKRRVTVFKGICIAKRNRSVRSSFTLRNIFGGSGGIERTFPLYSPHITEMKVLESRRVRRAKLYYLRERTAKEYRT
;
A
#
# COMPACT_ATOMS: atom_id res chain seq x y z
N MET A 1 2.80 26.47 52.90
CA MET A 1 1.36 26.27 53.20
C MET A 1 0.65 27.54 52.71
N ALA A 2 -0.24 27.58 51.72
CA ALA A 2 -0.90 26.59 50.88
C ALA A 2 -1.22 27.27 49.52
N ALA A 3 -1.23 26.50 48.44
CA ALA A 3 -1.97 26.79 47.19
C ALA A 3 -3.32 26.04 47.27
N PRO A 4 -4.23 26.04 46.25
CA PRO A 4 -4.28 26.72 44.95
C PRO A 4 -5.68 27.34 44.63
N ALA A 5 -5.88 28.09 43.54
CA ALA A 5 -6.56 27.68 42.28
C ALA A 5 -7.51 28.85 41.90
N ALA A 6 -7.83 29.24 40.66
CA ALA A 6 -7.45 28.86 39.31
C ALA A 6 -7.97 29.96 38.34
N GLN A 7 -7.16 30.27 37.32
CA GLN A 7 -7.52 30.44 35.88
C GLN A 7 -8.48 31.59 35.47
N LEU A 8 -7.93 32.61 34.78
CA LEU A 8 -7.93 32.85 33.31
C LEU A 8 -9.20 33.58 32.84
N GLU A 9 -9.14 34.90 32.56
CA GLU A 9 -8.78 35.51 31.27
C GLU A 9 -9.73 35.11 30.12
N ALA A 10 -10.19 35.97 29.22
CA ALA A 10 -10.12 37.41 28.99
C ALA A 10 -11.02 37.68 27.76
N SER A 11 -11.38 38.96 27.55
CA SER A 11 -11.41 39.68 26.25
C SER A 11 -11.94 38.98 24.97
N THR A 12 -12.82 39.55 24.15
CA THR A 12 -13.17 40.96 23.93
C THR A 12 -14.39 41.03 23.01
N ARG A 13 -15.27 42.00 23.32
CA ARG A 13 -16.27 42.66 22.44
C ARG A 13 -15.61 43.03 21.09
N THR A 14 -16.30 43.07 19.94
CA THR A 14 -17.27 44.13 19.55
C THR A 14 -17.89 43.87 18.16
N LEU A 15 -19.22 44.03 18.06
CA LEU A 15 -20.03 44.83 17.09
C LEU A 15 -19.62 44.83 15.60
N SER A 16 -20.40 44.34 14.62
CA SER A 16 -21.77 44.70 14.17
C SER A 16 -21.93 46.10 13.56
N SER A 17 -22.27 46.10 12.25
CA SER A 17 -22.99 47.16 11.48
C SER A 17 -22.15 48.39 11.08
N LEU A 18 -22.33 49.10 9.95
CA LEU A 18 -23.46 49.32 9.04
C LEU A 18 -22.94 50.23 7.89
N ILE A 19 -23.30 50.00 6.61
CA ILE A 19 -23.40 50.94 5.45
C ILE A 19 -23.95 50.04 4.30
N SER A 20 -25.22 49.99 3.90
CA SER A 20 -26.24 50.96 3.45
C SER A 20 -26.06 51.48 2.01
N LEU A 21 -26.92 50.93 1.12
CA LEU A 21 -27.57 51.53 -0.08
C LEU A 21 -26.66 52.06 -1.22
N ARG A 22 -26.85 51.74 -2.52
CA ARG A 22 -28.06 51.83 -3.36
C ARG A 22 -27.92 51.07 -4.68
N GLY A 23 -29.06 50.56 -5.17
CA GLY A 23 -29.42 50.52 -6.60
C GLY A 23 -29.07 49.24 -7.36
N PHE A 24 -30.06 48.38 -7.63
CA PHE A 24 -30.72 48.35 -8.95
C PHE A 24 -31.79 47.23 -8.99
N THR A 25 -33.04 47.67 -8.91
CA THR A 25 -34.29 47.14 -9.51
C THR A 25 -34.50 45.63 -9.70
N GLN A 26 -35.54 45.15 -9.02
CA GLN A 26 -36.34 43.98 -9.36
C GLN A 26 -36.91 44.06 -10.80
N GLN A 27 -37.06 42.91 -11.45
CA GLN A 27 -38.38 42.44 -11.88
C GLN A 27 -38.40 40.92 -12.01
N SER A 28 -39.20 40.32 -11.13
CA SER A 28 -39.75 38.97 -11.17
C SER A 28 -40.90 38.89 -12.18
N TRP A 29 -41.11 37.72 -12.79
CA TRP A 29 -42.46 37.30 -13.16
C TRP A 29 -42.63 35.78 -13.05
N ALA A 30 -43.64 35.42 -12.25
CA ALA A 30 -44.34 34.15 -12.10
C ALA A 30 -43.51 32.89 -11.81
N ALA A 31 -43.57 32.35 -10.59
CA ALA A 31 -44.72 31.63 -10.04
C ALA A 31 -45.13 30.43 -10.89
N GLN A 32 -44.59 29.27 -10.52
CA GLN A 32 -45.41 28.11 -10.22
C GLN A 32 -44.89 27.50 -8.92
N ALA A 33 -45.70 27.67 -7.89
CA ALA A 33 -45.52 27.14 -6.56
C ALA A 33 -45.99 25.67 -6.51
N ALA A 34 -45.49 24.98 -5.48
CA ALA A 34 -46.08 23.82 -4.81
C ALA A 34 -45.92 22.48 -5.55
N THR A 35 -45.47 21.37 -4.95
CA THR A 35 -45.04 21.04 -3.59
C THR A 35 -44.32 19.66 -3.68
N PRO A 36 -43.54 19.26 -2.68
CA PRO A 36 -42.64 18.11 -2.74
C PRO A 36 -43.39 16.81 -2.47
N SER A 37 -43.18 15.79 -3.32
CA SER A 37 -43.44 14.41 -2.93
C SER A 37 -42.10 13.74 -2.66
N ALA A 38 -41.82 13.61 -1.37
CA ALA A 38 -40.77 12.75 -0.85
C ALA A 38 -41.11 11.30 -1.18
N ALA A 39 -40.57 10.79 -2.28
CA ALA A 39 -40.42 9.36 -2.50
C ALA A 39 -39.23 9.11 -3.45
N ALA A 40 -38.20 8.47 -2.89
CA ALA A 40 -37.20 7.70 -3.59
C ALA A 40 -36.30 8.45 -4.60
N GLN A 41 -35.20 8.99 -4.10
CA GLN A 41 -33.91 8.91 -4.78
C GLN A 41 -32.80 8.80 -3.72
N ALA A 42 -32.72 7.59 -3.15
CA ALA A 42 -31.51 7.12 -2.50
C ALA A 42 -30.37 7.03 -3.55
N PRO A 43 -29.11 7.22 -3.16
CA PRO A 43 -28.02 7.40 -4.09
C PRO A 43 -27.77 6.14 -4.91
N ALA A 44 -28.02 6.22 -6.22
CA ALA A 44 -27.57 5.27 -7.23
C ALA A 44 -26.04 5.34 -7.44
N ALA A 45 -25.27 5.41 -6.36
CA ALA A 45 -23.80 5.47 -6.35
C ALA A 45 -23.16 4.27 -5.63
N ALA A 46 -23.95 3.21 -5.35
CA ALA A 46 -23.47 1.98 -4.70
C ALA A 46 -23.69 0.70 -5.53
N ALA A 47 -24.13 0.81 -6.79
CA ALA A 47 -24.47 -0.34 -7.64
C ALA A 47 -23.70 -0.41 -8.98
N ALA A 48 -22.61 0.34 -9.14
CA ALA A 48 -21.79 0.37 -10.36
C ALA A 48 -20.33 -0.08 -10.16
N ALA A 49 -20.04 -0.80 -9.06
CA ALA A 49 -18.75 -1.47 -8.84
C ALA A 49 -18.87 -3.01 -8.88
N ALA A 50 -20.00 -3.52 -9.39
CA ALA A 50 -20.12 -4.90 -9.90
C ALA A 50 -19.75 -4.99 -11.40
N ALA A 51 -18.94 -4.04 -11.88
CA ALA A 51 -18.53 -3.95 -13.28
C ALA A 51 -17.34 -4.89 -13.52
N ALA A 52 -17.67 -6.10 -13.97
CA ALA A 52 -16.80 -7.12 -14.53
C ALA A 52 -15.54 -7.44 -13.72
N SER A 53 -15.63 -8.49 -12.88
CA SER A 53 -14.44 -9.29 -12.56
C SER A 53 -13.67 -9.53 -13.88
N PRO A 54 -12.34 -9.32 -13.92
CA PRO A 54 -11.57 -9.50 -15.15
C PRO A 54 -11.98 -10.81 -15.82
N PRO A 55 -12.26 -10.79 -17.14
CA PRO A 55 -12.76 -11.98 -17.82
C PRO A 55 -11.78 -13.11 -17.56
N ALA A 56 -12.30 -14.26 -17.14
CA ALA A 56 -11.45 -15.37 -16.71
C ALA A 56 -10.40 -15.66 -17.79
N PRO A 57 -9.15 -15.99 -17.42
CA PRO A 57 -8.02 -15.95 -18.34
C PRO A 57 -8.17 -16.90 -19.53
N TRP A 58 -8.95 -17.98 -19.40
CA TRP A 58 -9.24 -18.92 -20.48
C TRP A 58 -10.37 -18.48 -21.43
N THR A 59 -10.99 -17.32 -21.20
CA THR A 59 -11.98 -16.76 -22.12
C THR A 59 -11.29 -16.40 -23.45
N PRO A 60 -11.79 -16.90 -24.59
CA PRO A 60 -11.21 -16.59 -25.89
C PRO A 60 -11.52 -15.14 -26.29
N THR A 61 -10.75 -14.21 -25.72
CA THR A 61 -10.84 -12.77 -25.98
C THR A 61 -10.20 -12.44 -27.34
N ARG A 62 -10.62 -11.34 -27.99
CA ARG A 62 -10.02 -10.84 -29.24
C ARG A 62 -8.50 -10.73 -29.16
N GLU A 63 -7.96 -10.36 -28.00
CA GLU A 63 -6.51 -10.28 -27.74
C GLU A 63 -5.82 -11.64 -27.75
N LEU A 64 -6.49 -12.67 -27.25
CA LEU A 64 -6.03 -14.05 -27.29
C LEU A 64 -5.97 -14.57 -28.74
N GLN A 65 -6.99 -14.24 -29.54
CA GLN A 65 -7.10 -14.65 -30.95
C GLN A 65 -6.10 -13.95 -31.88
N LYS A 66 -5.65 -12.73 -31.54
CA LYS A 66 -4.57 -12.03 -32.28
C LYS A 66 -3.28 -12.85 -32.32
N ARG A 67 -3.05 -13.73 -31.33
CA ARG A 67 -1.83 -14.55 -31.23
C ARG A 67 -1.99 -15.84 -32.04
N LYS A 68 -1.32 -15.89 -33.18
CA LYS A 68 -1.46 -16.98 -34.18
C LYS A 68 -0.93 -18.35 -33.70
N THR A 69 0.21 -18.39 -33.02
CA THR A 69 0.85 -19.65 -32.61
C THR A 69 0.43 -20.09 -31.21
N LEU A 70 0.30 -21.41 -30.99
CA LEU A 70 -0.06 -21.98 -29.69
C LEU A 70 0.91 -21.55 -28.55
N PRO A 71 2.25 -21.57 -28.73
CA PRO A 71 3.17 -21.14 -27.66
C PRO A 71 2.95 -19.68 -27.24
N LYS A 72 2.67 -18.78 -28.19
CA LYS A 72 2.42 -17.37 -27.89
C LYS A 72 1.11 -17.16 -27.15
N ARG A 73 0.08 -17.96 -27.45
CA ARG A 73 -1.19 -17.98 -26.70
C ARG A 73 -0.98 -18.47 -25.27
N MET A 74 -0.28 -19.59 -25.09
CA MET A 74 0.01 -20.14 -23.76
C MET A 74 0.82 -19.17 -22.90
N GLN A 75 1.86 -18.55 -23.46
CA GLN A 75 2.65 -17.52 -22.76
C GLN A 75 1.77 -16.34 -22.31
N HIS A 76 0.83 -15.91 -23.16
CA HIS A 76 -0.10 -14.85 -22.79
C HIS A 76 -0.93 -15.22 -21.57
N LEU A 77 -1.56 -16.40 -21.62
CA LEU A 77 -2.45 -16.91 -20.59
C LEU A 77 -1.72 -17.01 -19.25
N LEU A 78 -0.48 -17.50 -19.27
CA LEU A 78 0.36 -17.57 -18.09
C LEU A 78 0.67 -16.18 -17.53
N THR A 79 1.06 -15.23 -18.38
CA THR A 79 1.33 -13.86 -17.93
C THR A 79 0.08 -13.20 -17.35
N THR A 80 -1.09 -13.41 -17.95
CA THR A 80 -2.37 -12.89 -17.43
C THR A 80 -2.68 -13.47 -16.05
N LEU A 81 -2.55 -14.79 -15.89
CA LEU A 81 -2.74 -15.48 -14.60
C LEU A 81 -1.78 -14.99 -13.52
N GLU A 82 -0.53 -14.69 -13.88
CA GLU A 82 0.46 -14.14 -12.96
C GLU A 82 0.07 -12.73 -12.50
N LEU A 83 -0.35 -11.87 -13.43
CA LEU A 83 -0.77 -10.50 -13.12
C LEU A 83 -2.05 -10.44 -12.26
N GLU A 84 -3.04 -11.27 -12.56
CA GLU A 84 -4.27 -11.38 -11.76
C GLU A 84 -3.95 -11.75 -10.32
N ARG A 85 -3.15 -12.82 -10.13
CA ARG A 85 -2.70 -13.24 -8.81
C ARG A 85 -1.89 -12.18 -8.09
N GLU A 86 -0.99 -11.49 -8.80
CA GLU A 86 -0.19 -10.42 -8.22
C GLU A 86 -1.07 -9.26 -7.72
N ALA A 87 -2.10 -8.89 -8.47
CA ALA A 87 -3.08 -7.89 -8.07
C ALA A 87 -3.85 -8.32 -6.81
N GLU A 88 -4.33 -9.56 -6.75
CA GLU A 88 -5.01 -10.14 -5.58
C GLU A 88 -4.12 -10.07 -4.33
N PHE A 89 -2.86 -10.53 -4.42
CA PHE A 89 -1.95 -10.51 -3.28
C PHE A 89 -1.51 -9.09 -2.89
N SER A 90 -1.40 -8.18 -3.85
CA SER A 90 -1.06 -6.78 -3.57
C SER A 90 -2.16 -6.05 -2.81
N ALA A 91 -3.43 -6.40 -3.06
CA ALA A 91 -4.58 -5.82 -2.37
C ALA A 91 -4.69 -6.30 -0.92
N ALA A 92 -4.28 -7.54 -0.63
CA ALA A 92 -4.38 -8.12 0.71
C ALA A 92 -3.44 -7.47 1.75
N LEU A 93 -2.24 -7.05 1.33
CA LEU A 93 -1.20 -6.52 2.23
C LEU A 93 -0.50 -5.32 1.58
N GLN A 94 -0.71 -4.14 2.16
CA GLN A 94 0.09 -2.96 1.79
C GLN A 94 1.53 -3.15 2.24
N ARG A 95 2.47 -3.00 1.29
CA ARG A 95 3.91 -3.14 1.53
C ARG A 95 4.63 -1.89 1.06
N PRO A 96 5.66 -1.43 1.79
CA PRO A 96 6.51 -0.34 1.32
C PRO A 96 7.29 -0.79 0.09
N ASP A 97 7.59 0.15 -0.80
CA ASP A 97 8.61 -0.11 -1.82
C ASP A 97 9.99 -0.11 -1.17
N PHE A 98 10.80 -1.08 -1.56
CA PHE A 98 12.16 -1.26 -1.04
C PHE A 98 13.06 -1.85 -2.11
N GLY A 99 14.33 -1.52 -2.01
CA GLY A 99 15.39 -1.96 -2.89
C GLY A 99 16.48 -2.78 -2.20
N PRO A 100 17.51 -3.19 -2.97
CA PRO A 100 18.76 -3.65 -2.38
C PRO A 100 19.43 -2.50 -1.62
N GLY A 101 20.00 -2.78 -0.44
CA GLY A 101 20.64 -1.79 0.42
C GLY A 101 19.78 -1.28 1.57
N ASP A 102 18.48 -1.54 1.53
CA ASP A 102 17.56 -1.14 2.60
C ASP A 102 17.61 -2.13 3.78
N VAL A 103 17.50 -1.60 4.99
CA VAL A 103 17.36 -2.37 6.23
C VAL A 103 15.87 -2.55 6.51
N ILE A 104 15.45 -3.81 6.57
CA ILE A 104 14.04 -4.19 6.69
C ILE A 104 13.84 -4.93 8.00
N GLU A 105 12.76 -4.58 8.71
CA GLU A 105 12.21 -5.36 9.80
C GLU A 105 10.98 -6.12 9.29
N LEU A 106 11.04 -7.44 9.42
CA LEU A 106 10.01 -8.37 8.96
C LEU A 106 9.39 -9.09 10.15
N LYS A 107 8.07 -9.01 10.28
CA LYS A 107 7.30 -9.79 11.26
C LYS A 107 6.72 -11.03 10.59
N LEU A 108 7.09 -12.20 11.10
CA LEU A 108 6.72 -13.50 10.55
C LEU A 108 5.81 -14.26 11.51
N ALA A 109 4.67 -14.73 11.00
CA ALA A 109 3.83 -15.71 11.64
C ALA A 109 4.36 -17.12 11.33
N VAL A 110 4.95 -17.77 12.34
CA VAL A 110 5.48 -19.13 12.19
C VAL A 110 4.39 -20.14 12.56
N PRO A 111 4.03 -21.09 11.67
CA PRO A 111 2.91 -22.01 11.90
C PRO A 111 3.12 -22.93 13.11
N GLU A 112 4.37 -23.28 13.42
CA GLU A 112 4.74 -24.12 14.56
C GLU A 112 4.54 -23.40 15.90
N ASN A 113 4.81 -22.10 15.96
CA ASN A 113 4.70 -21.28 17.15
C ASN A 113 3.56 -20.28 17.01
N LYS A 114 2.31 -20.79 16.95
CA LYS A 114 1.09 -20.00 16.66
C LYS A 114 0.89 -18.75 17.54
N ARG A 115 1.49 -18.70 18.73
CA ARG A 115 1.37 -17.59 19.68
C ARG A 115 2.43 -16.50 19.52
N ARG A 116 3.54 -16.76 18.82
CA ARG A 116 4.69 -15.84 18.76
C ARG A 116 5.01 -15.41 17.34
N VAL A 117 4.95 -14.11 17.10
CA VAL A 117 5.48 -13.49 15.89
C VAL A 117 7.00 -13.44 16.00
N THR A 118 7.70 -14.01 15.03
CA THR A 118 9.16 -13.95 14.95
C THR A 118 9.55 -12.71 14.17
N VAL A 119 10.41 -11.87 14.75
CA VAL A 119 10.92 -10.68 14.08
C VAL A 119 12.28 -11.00 13.44
N PHE A 120 12.43 -10.67 12.17
CA PHE A 120 13.69 -10.78 11.45
C PHE A 120 14.09 -9.40 10.91
N LYS A 121 15.20 -8.88 11.40
CA LYS A 121 15.79 -7.62 10.92
C LYS A 121 17.02 -7.90 10.09
N GLY A 122 17.18 -7.25 8.94
CA GLY A 122 18.38 -7.42 8.13
C GLY A 122 18.42 -6.53 6.90
N ILE A 123 19.58 -6.48 6.24
CA ILE A 123 19.77 -5.75 4.99
C ILE A 123 19.27 -6.57 3.80
N CYS A 124 18.55 -5.93 2.89
CA CYS A 124 18.17 -6.53 1.62
C CYS A 124 19.38 -6.60 0.68
N ILE A 125 19.84 -7.82 0.39
CA ILE A 125 20.98 -8.05 -0.51
C ILE A 125 20.55 -8.12 -1.95
N ALA A 126 19.42 -8.77 -2.19
CA ALA A 126 18.93 -9.04 -3.53
C ALA A 126 17.41 -9.06 -3.51
N LYS A 127 16.81 -8.39 -4.49
CA LYS A 127 15.39 -8.44 -4.81
C LYS A 127 15.24 -9.09 -6.18
N ARG A 128 14.40 -10.11 -6.29
CA ARG A 128 14.08 -10.82 -7.53
C ARG A 128 12.61 -10.53 -7.85
N ASN A 129 12.37 -9.87 -8.97
CA ASN A 129 11.02 -9.58 -9.45
C ASN A 129 10.62 -10.67 -10.46
N ARG A 130 9.67 -11.52 -10.09
CA ARG A 130 9.06 -12.57 -10.93
C ARG A 130 7.56 -12.66 -10.63
N SER A 131 6.86 -11.54 -10.83
CA SER A 131 5.44 -11.38 -10.52
C SER A 131 5.08 -12.03 -9.16
N VAL A 132 4.15 -12.97 -9.11
CA VAL A 132 3.73 -13.72 -7.90
C VAL A 132 4.88 -14.40 -7.15
N ARG A 133 5.92 -14.86 -7.87
CA ARG A 133 7.09 -15.53 -7.28
C ARG A 133 8.25 -14.57 -7.00
N SER A 134 7.95 -13.28 -6.85
CA SER A 134 8.94 -12.30 -6.42
C SER A 134 9.44 -12.64 -5.03
N SER A 135 10.75 -12.51 -4.82
CA SER A 135 11.41 -12.89 -3.57
C SER A 135 12.56 -11.96 -3.28
N PHE A 136 12.88 -11.76 -2.01
CA PHE A 136 14.02 -10.97 -1.58
C PHE A 136 14.82 -11.71 -0.53
N THR A 137 16.13 -11.44 -0.49
CA THR A 137 17.04 -12.08 0.46
C THR A 137 17.51 -11.06 1.46
N LEU A 138 17.20 -11.31 2.73
CA LEU A 138 17.70 -10.52 3.86
C LEU A 138 18.91 -11.19 4.47
N ARG A 139 19.90 -10.39 4.84
CA ARG A 139 21.05 -10.81 5.64
C ARG A 139 21.06 -10.11 6.98
N ASN A 140 21.18 -10.90 8.03
CA ASN A 140 21.38 -10.43 9.39
C ASN A 140 22.67 -11.04 9.94
N ILE A 141 23.56 -10.24 10.52
CA ILE A 141 24.71 -10.77 11.25
C ILE A 141 24.33 -10.83 12.72
N PHE A 142 23.96 -12.01 13.19
CA PHE A 142 23.66 -12.26 14.58
C PHE A 142 24.88 -12.86 15.28
N GLY A 143 25.36 -12.26 16.36
CA GLY A 143 26.27 -12.92 17.31
C GLY A 143 27.66 -13.34 16.80
N GLY A 144 28.28 -12.57 15.90
CA GLY A 144 29.74 -12.65 15.61
C GLY A 144 30.25 -13.87 14.83
N SER A 145 29.53 -15.00 14.84
CA SER A 145 30.01 -16.27 14.26
C SER A 145 29.53 -16.55 12.82
N GLY A 146 28.57 -15.79 12.28
CA GLY A 146 28.09 -16.02 10.92
C GLY A 146 26.87 -15.18 10.57
N GLY A 147 26.80 -14.72 9.31
CA GLY A 147 25.62 -14.03 8.79
C GLY A 147 24.50 -15.02 8.46
N ILE A 148 23.31 -14.79 9.01
CA ILE A 148 22.10 -15.51 8.63
C ILE A 148 21.54 -14.85 7.38
N GLU A 149 21.48 -15.60 6.29
CA GLU A 149 20.76 -15.21 5.07
C GLU A 149 19.44 -15.97 4.99
N ARG A 150 18.33 -15.23 4.81
CA ARG A 150 17.00 -15.82 4.59
C ARG A 150 16.34 -15.19 3.38
N THR A 151 15.81 -16.04 2.51
CA THR A 151 15.04 -15.60 1.34
C THR A 151 13.55 -15.70 1.65
N PHE A 152 12.84 -14.60 1.46
CA PHE A 152 11.41 -14.49 1.70
C PHE A 152 10.67 -14.24 0.38
N PRO A 153 9.56 -14.96 0.11
CA PRO A 153 8.64 -14.59 -0.95
C PRO A 153 7.95 -13.28 -0.59
N LEU A 154 7.86 -12.34 -1.53
CA LEU A 154 7.25 -11.02 -1.30
C LEU A 154 5.77 -11.13 -0.94
N TYR A 155 5.06 -12.07 -1.58
CA TYR A 155 3.61 -12.30 -1.45
C TYR A 155 3.26 -13.44 -0.48
N SER A 156 4.13 -13.75 0.48
CA SER A 156 3.86 -14.84 1.43
C SER A 156 2.79 -14.46 2.44
N PRO A 157 1.80 -15.32 2.73
CA PRO A 157 0.79 -15.06 3.77
C PRO A 157 1.37 -15.11 5.19
N HIS A 158 2.59 -15.62 5.35
CA HIS A 158 3.27 -15.69 6.64
C HIS A 158 3.90 -14.34 7.06
N ILE A 159 3.97 -13.37 6.16
CA ILE A 159 4.47 -12.03 6.47
C ILE A 159 3.31 -11.21 7.00
N THR A 160 3.37 -10.85 8.29
CA THR A 160 2.33 -10.04 8.94
C THR A 160 2.54 -8.55 8.70
N GLU A 161 3.78 -8.09 8.80
CA GLU A 161 4.13 -6.68 8.65
C GLU A 161 5.56 -6.55 8.13
N MET A 162 5.80 -5.53 7.31
CA MET A 162 7.11 -5.20 6.75
C MET A 162 7.36 -3.71 6.91
N LYS A 163 8.50 -3.35 7.52
CA LYS A 163 8.93 -1.95 7.70
C LYS A 163 10.33 -1.76 7.16
N VAL A 164 10.52 -0.65 6.44
CA VAL A 164 11.85 -0.16 6.08
C VAL A 164 12.33 0.75 7.20
N LEU A 165 13.48 0.43 7.80
CA LEU A 165 14.06 1.17 8.91
C LEU A 165 15.05 2.23 8.42
N GLU A 166 15.95 1.83 7.53
CA GLU A 166 16.99 2.68 6.96
C GLU A 166 17.17 2.33 5.49
N SER A 167 17.43 3.34 4.66
CA SER A 167 17.83 3.13 3.27
C SER A 167 19.27 3.60 3.08
N ARG A 168 20.10 2.75 2.46
CA ARG A 168 21.47 3.10 2.10
C ARG A 168 21.64 3.15 0.59
N ARG A 169 22.38 4.16 0.13
CA ARG A 169 22.77 4.28 -1.27
C ARG A 169 23.77 3.19 -1.64
N VAL A 170 23.35 2.27 -2.50
CA VAL A 170 24.21 1.22 -3.05
C VAL A 170 24.34 1.36 -4.57
N ARG A 171 25.49 0.91 -5.10
CA ARG A 171 25.78 0.97 -6.55
C ARG A 171 25.44 -0.33 -7.29
N ARG A 172 25.34 -1.45 -6.57
CA ARG A 172 25.10 -2.78 -7.16
C ARG A 172 23.66 -3.22 -6.87
N ALA A 173 23.01 -3.84 -7.86
CA ALA A 173 21.67 -4.40 -7.70
C ALA A 173 21.62 -5.65 -6.78
N LYS A 174 22.77 -6.36 -6.63
CA LYS A 174 22.93 -7.50 -5.73
C LYS A 174 24.19 -7.32 -4.89
N LEU A 175 24.03 -7.33 -3.58
CA LEU A 175 25.10 -7.02 -2.62
C LEU A 175 25.82 -8.28 -2.12
N TYR A 176 26.12 -9.23 -3.01
CA TYR A 176 26.77 -10.50 -2.60
C TYR A 176 28.15 -10.31 -2.01
N TYR A 177 28.83 -9.21 -2.34
CA TYR A 177 30.12 -8.84 -1.73
C TYR A 177 30.02 -8.66 -0.21
N LEU A 178 28.83 -8.40 0.33
CA LEU A 178 28.63 -8.31 1.78
C LEU A 178 28.99 -9.63 2.47
N ARG A 179 28.88 -10.78 1.80
CA ARG A 179 29.22 -12.10 2.38
C ARG A 179 30.63 -12.17 2.96
N GLU A 180 31.57 -11.51 2.28
CA GLU A 180 33.00 -11.48 2.62
C GLU A 180 33.35 -10.28 3.52
N ARG A 181 32.45 -9.31 3.65
CA ARG A 181 32.67 -8.08 4.45
C ARG A 181 32.27 -8.30 5.91
N THR A 182 33.05 -7.71 6.80
CA THR A 182 32.86 -7.78 8.25
C THR A 182 31.65 -6.98 8.71
N ALA A 183 31.06 -7.38 9.84
CA ALA A 183 29.88 -6.79 10.49
C ALA A 183 29.90 -5.26 10.70
N LYS A 184 31.06 -4.61 10.60
CA LYS A 184 31.20 -3.16 10.80
C LYS A 184 30.50 -2.34 9.70
N GLU A 185 30.43 -2.87 8.48
CA GLU A 185 29.69 -2.20 7.38
C GLU A 185 28.17 -2.32 7.52
N TYR A 186 27.69 -3.22 8.39
CA TYR A 186 26.27 -3.53 8.64
C TYR A 186 25.67 -2.75 9.80
N ARG A 187 26.51 -2.20 10.67
CA ARG A 187 26.06 -1.56 11.89
C ARG A 187 25.59 -0.14 11.54
N THR A 188 24.30 0.09 11.74
CA THR A 188 23.78 1.39 12.21
C THR A 188 24.64 1.91 13.33
#